data_AF-A0A7V1F9C0-F1
#
_entry.id   AF-A0A7V1F9C0-F1
#
_cell.length_a   1.000
_cell.length_b   1.000
_cell.length_c   1.000
_cell.angle_alpha   90.00
_cell.angle_beta   90.00
_cell.angle_gamma   90.00
#
_symmetry.space_group_name_H-M   'P 1'
#
loop_
_entity.id
_entity.type
_entity.pdbx_description
1 polymer ?
#
loop_
_entity_poly.entity_id
_entity_poly.type
_entity_poly.pdbx_seq_one_letter_code
_entity_poly.pdbx_strand_id
1 'polypeptide(L)'
;MNERVVEILVYLMSQIRADNDKIDRIDGMSKELRNQGYTENEINTAFSWLFEKIQTNQEEIFDEPQFELRHGFRVLHEAEKVVIHPEAHGYLIQLKELGIITQSDMEQIIERAMMLGVSSV
;
A
#
# COMPACT_ATOMS: atom_id res chain seq x y z
N MET A 1 5.79 4.06 -22.68
CA MET A 1 6.41 2.87 -22.05
C MET A 1 5.94 2.70 -20.61
N ASN A 2 6.05 3.70 -19.73
CA ASN A 2 5.63 3.55 -18.33
C ASN A 2 4.12 3.31 -18.14
N GLU A 3 3.26 3.92 -18.97
CA GLU A 3 1.80 3.79 -18.85
C GLU A 3 1.31 2.35 -19.02
N ARG A 4 1.86 1.61 -20.01
CA ARG A 4 1.51 0.20 -20.27
C ARG A 4 1.97 -0.72 -19.14
N VAL A 5 3.13 -0.45 -18.53
CA VAL A 5 3.62 -1.21 -17.38
C VAL A 5 2.73 -0.98 -16.15
N VAL A 6 2.26 0.25 -15.94
CA VAL A 6 1.32 0.58 -14.86
C VAL A 6 -0.03 -0.10 -15.06
N GLU A 7 -0.56 -0.14 -16.28
CA GLU A 7 -1.79 -0.87 -16.62
C GLU A 7 -1.68 -2.37 -16.29
N ILE A 8 -0.55 -2.99 -16.64
CA ILE A 8 -0.26 -4.38 -16.26
C ILE A 8 -0.25 -4.54 -14.74
N LEU A 9 0.41 -3.64 -14.00
CA LEU A 9 0.46 -3.71 -12.53
C LEU A 9 -0.93 -3.61 -11.87
N VAL A 10 -1.78 -2.69 -12.35
CA VAL A 10 -3.16 -2.55 -11.85
C VAL A 10 -3.97 -3.82 -12.12
N TYR A 11 -3.81 -4.39 -13.33
CA TYR A 11 -4.44 -5.66 -13.67
C TYR A 11 -3.97 -6.80 -12.74
N LEU A 12 -2.66 -6.95 -12.55
CA LEU A 12 -2.09 -7.99 -11.67
C LEU A 12 -2.58 -7.85 -10.22
N MET A 13 -2.61 -6.63 -9.68
CA MET A 13 -3.10 -6.37 -8.32
C MET A 13 -4.60 -6.68 -8.17
N SER A 14 -5.41 -6.37 -9.19
CA SER A 14 -6.85 -6.67 -9.17
C SER A 14 -7.13 -8.17 -9.14
N GLN A 15 -6.33 -8.96 -9.86
CA GLN A 15 -6.45 -10.41 -9.92
C GLN A 15 -5.99 -11.08 -8.62
N ILE A 16 -4.89 -10.61 -8.04
CA ILE A 16 -4.37 -11.10 -6.75
C ILE A 16 -5.38 -10.84 -5.61
N ARG A 17 -6.09 -9.71 -5.65
CA ARG A 17 -7.10 -9.37 -4.63
C ARG A 17 -8.39 -10.19 -4.77
N ALA A 18 -8.70 -10.68 -5.98
CA ALA A 18 -9.91 -11.45 -6.25
C ALA A 18 -9.77 -12.94 -5.88
N ASP A 19 -8.59 -13.53 -6.10
CA ASP A 19 -8.29 -14.93 -5.80
C ASP A 19 -7.28 -15.00 -4.64
N ASN A 20 -7.76 -15.12 -3.40
CA ASN A 20 -6.97 -15.23 -2.16
C ASN A 20 -5.98 -16.43 -2.10
N ASP A 21 -5.84 -17.20 -3.17
CA ASP A 21 -4.88 -18.29 -3.26
C ASP A 21 -4.71 -18.66 -4.74
N LYS A 22 -3.57 -18.28 -5.34
CA LYS A 22 -2.70 -19.16 -6.17
C LYS A 22 -1.79 -18.34 -7.10
N ILE A 23 -0.52 -18.30 -6.71
CA ILE A 23 0.64 -17.94 -7.54
C ILE A 23 0.74 -18.85 -8.80
N ASP A 24 0.10 -20.02 -8.80
CA ASP A 24 0.08 -20.99 -9.90
C ASP A 24 -0.57 -20.50 -11.23
N ARG A 25 -1.12 -19.28 -11.26
CA ARG A 25 -1.74 -18.68 -12.46
C ARG A 25 -0.87 -17.65 -13.19
N ILE A 26 0.34 -17.36 -12.71
CA ILE A 26 1.24 -16.35 -13.33
C ILE A 26 1.50 -16.64 -14.81
N ASP A 27 1.71 -17.91 -15.19
CA ASP A 27 1.89 -18.31 -16.59
C ASP A 27 0.64 -18.05 -17.45
N GLY A 28 -0.56 -18.20 -16.87
CA GLY A 28 -1.82 -17.88 -17.53
C GLY A 28 -2.00 -16.38 -17.75
N MET A 29 -1.62 -15.57 -16.76
CA MET A 29 -1.69 -14.11 -16.81
C MET A 29 -0.73 -13.52 -17.84
N SER A 30 0.51 -14.04 -17.92
CA SER A 30 1.48 -13.65 -18.96
C SER A 30 0.95 -13.90 -20.37
N LYS A 31 0.31 -15.06 -20.59
CA LYS A 31 -0.27 -15.41 -21.89
C LYS A 31 -1.44 -14.49 -22.27
N GLU A 32 -2.26 -14.11 -21.30
CA GLU A 32 -3.38 -13.18 -21.53
C GLU A 32 -2.90 -11.76 -21.84
N LEU A 33 -1.92 -11.25 -21.12
CA LEU A 33 -1.31 -9.94 -21.40
C LEU A 33 -0.66 -9.91 -22.79
N ARG A 34 0.01 -11.00 -23.21
CA ARG A 34 0.55 -11.09 -24.56
C ARG A 34 -0.56 -11.06 -25.63
N ASN A 35 -1.70 -11.72 -25.38
CA ASN A 35 -2.85 -11.67 -26.28
C ASN A 35 -3.49 -10.28 -26.37
N GLN A 36 -3.37 -9.46 -25.31
CA GLN A 36 -3.79 -8.05 -25.30
C GLN A 36 -2.77 -7.12 -25.98
N GLY A 37 -1.66 -7.65 -26.49
CA GLY A 37 -0.65 -6.89 -27.26
C GLY A 37 0.44 -6.25 -26.42
N TYR A 38 0.63 -6.66 -25.16
CA TYR A 38 1.79 -6.26 -24.37
C TYR A 38 3.04 -7.03 -24.80
N THR A 39 4.17 -6.34 -24.81
CA THR A 39 5.47 -6.93 -25.13
C THR A 39 6.01 -7.72 -23.93
N GLU A 40 6.83 -8.73 -24.18
CA GLU A 40 7.45 -9.49 -23.08
C GLU A 40 8.30 -8.59 -22.17
N ASN A 41 8.91 -7.54 -22.71
CA ASN A 41 9.68 -6.61 -21.90
C ASN A 41 8.80 -5.82 -20.91
N GLU A 42 7.61 -5.38 -21.35
CA GLU A 42 6.63 -4.71 -20.48
C GLU A 42 6.09 -5.65 -19.40
N ILE A 43 5.77 -6.88 -19.79
CA ILE A 43 5.27 -7.92 -18.88
C ILE A 43 6.33 -8.25 -17.83
N ASN A 44 7.56 -8.55 -18.25
CA ASN A 44 8.66 -8.88 -17.35
C ASN A 44 9.00 -7.72 -16.41
N THR A 45 9.00 -6.49 -16.90
CA THR A 45 9.23 -5.30 -16.06
C THR A 45 8.16 -5.16 -14.98
N ALA A 46 6.89 -5.34 -15.34
CA ALA A 46 5.77 -5.28 -14.39
C ALA A 46 5.85 -6.41 -13.35
N PHE A 47 6.17 -7.64 -13.77
CA PHE A 47 6.35 -8.76 -12.85
C PHE A 47 7.54 -8.54 -11.91
N SER A 48 8.69 -8.08 -12.40
CA SER A 48 9.84 -7.77 -11.56
C SER A 48 9.51 -6.74 -10.48
N TRP A 49 8.78 -5.68 -10.84
CA TRP A 49 8.33 -4.68 -9.87
C TRP A 49 7.34 -5.24 -8.85
N LEU A 50 6.43 -6.12 -9.28
CA LEU A 50 5.48 -6.78 -8.38
C LEU A 50 6.20 -7.72 -7.40
N PHE A 51 7.16 -8.51 -7.88
CA PHE A 51 7.95 -9.42 -7.05
C PHE A 51 8.84 -8.69 -6.06
N GLU A 52 9.48 -7.58 -6.47
CA GLU A 52 10.26 -6.73 -5.57
C GLU A 52 9.39 -6.21 -4.43
N LYS A 53 8.19 -5.72 -4.73
CA LYS A 53 7.23 -5.23 -3.72
C LYS A 53 6.72 -6.34 -2.79
N ILE A 54 6.53 -7.55 -3.32
CA ILE A 54 6.14 -8.73 -2.51
C ILE A 54 7.32 -9.21 -1.63
N GLN A 55 8.55 -9.22 -2.14
CA GLN A 55 9.73 -9.63 -1.39
C GLN A 55 10.12 -8.62 -0.30
N THR A 56 9.97 -7.32 -0.54
CA THR A 56 10.13 -6.29 0.50
C THR A 56 9.14 -6.51 1.65
N ASN A 57 7.91 -6.95 1.36
CA ASN A 57 6.95 -7.33 2.40
C ASN A 57 7.26 -8.69 3.06
N GLN A 58 8.12 -9.53 2.47
CA GLN A 58 8.51 -10.83 3.04
C GLN A 58 9.75 -10.77 3.94
N GLU A 59 10.64 -9.79 3.74
CA GLU A 59 11.80 -9.58 4.62
C GLU A 59 11.43 -8.97 5.99
N GLU A 60 10.22 -8.44 6.15
CA GLU A 60 9.64 -8.03 7.45
C GLU A 60 8.93 -9.19 8.20
N ILE A 61 8.99 -10.44 7.71
CA ILE A 61 8.23 -11.58 8.28
C ILE A 61 8.96 -12.35 9.41
N PHE A 62 10.17 -11.93 9.81
CA PHE A 62 10.77 -12.43 11.06
C PHE A 62 10.61 -11.38 12.17
N ASP A 63 9.65 -11.66 13.08
CA ASP A 63 9.39 -11.02 14.38
C ASP A 63 8.27 -9.97 14.53
N GLU A 64 7.16 -10.05 13.79
CA GLU A 64 5.88 -9.60 14.37
C GLU A 64 4.74 -10.62 14.22
N PRO A 65 4.03 -10.95 15.32
CA PRO A 65 2.88 -11.84 15.24
C PRO A 65 1.81 -11.16 14.38
N GLN A 66 1.33 -11.91 13.39
CA GLN A 66 0.18 -11.62 12.53
C GLN A 66 -0.92 -10.81 13.25
N PHE A 67 -0.82 -9.49 13.20
CA PHE A 67 -1.90 -8.54 13.46
C PHE A 67 -2.37 -7.91 12.14
N GLU A 68 -2.14 -8.58 11.02
CA GLU A 68 -2.83 -8.28 9.78
C GLU A 68 -4.31 -8.63 9.97
N LEU A 69 -5.20 -7.64 9.74
CA LEU A 69 -6.63 -7.57 10.09
C LEU A 69 -6.99 -6.85 11.39
N ARG A 70 -6.16 -5.96 11.94
CA ARG A 70 -6.76 -4.83 12.69
C ARG A 70 -7.35 -3.82 11.71
N HIS A 71 -8.60 -4.05 11.31
CA HIS A 71 -9.52 -3.03 10.79
C HIS A 71 -9.85 -1.99 11.87
N GLY A 72 -8.82 -1.46 12.53
CA GLY A 72 -8.94 -0.45 13.58
C GLY A 72 -8.99 0.92 12.93
N PHE A 73 -10.00 1.70 13.29
CA PHE A 73 -10.04 3.12 13.00
C PHE A 73 -9.21 3.84 14.06
N ARG A 74 -8.21 4.62 13.64
CA ARG A 74 -7.48 5.50 14.55
C ARG A 74 -8.42 6.62 14.99
N VAL A 75 -8.56 6.76 16.31
CA VAL A 75 -9.30 7.87 16.94
C VAL A 75 -8.29 8.77 17.62
N LEU A 76 -8.40 10.08 17.38
CA LEU A 76 -7.55 11.06 18.04
C LEU A 76 -7.89 11.19 19.53
N HIS A 77 -6.86 11.21 20.36
CA HIS A 77 -6.94 11.59 21.76
C HIS A 77 -7.23 13.09 21.89
N GLU A 78 -7.79 13.54 23.02
CA GLU A 78 -8.16 14.96 23.22
C GLU A 78 -6.97 15.91 23.02
N ALA A 79 -5.79 15.54 23.50
CA ALA A 79 -4.56 16.32 23.27
C ALA A 79 -4.20 16.43 21.77
N GLU A 80 -4.41 15.36 21.00
CA GLU A 80 -4.15 15.34 19.56
C GLU A 80 -5.16 16.22 18.81
N LYS A 81 -6.42 16.26 19.24
CA LYS A 81 -7.46 17.12 18.64
C LYS A 81 -7.18 18.62 18.80
N VAL A 82 -6.41 19.02 19.82
CA VAL A 82 -5.99 20.41 20.00
C VAL A 82 -5.00 20.85 18.91
N VAL A 83 -4.18 19.92 18.43
CA VAL A 83 -3.11 20.20 17.46
C VAL A 83 -3.53 19.85 16.03
N ILE A 84 -4.29 18.76 15.86
CA ILE A 84 -4.65 18.19 14.57
C ILE A 84 -6.10 18.51 14.26
N HIS A 85 -6.30 19.39 13.28
CA HIS A 85 -7.64 19.75 12.81
C HIS A 85 -8.36 18.54 12.18
N PRO A 86 -9.70 18.42 12.31
CA PRO A 86 -10.45 17.30 11.74
C PRO A 86 -10.22 17.06 10.24
N GLU A 87 -10.04 18.13 9.46
CA GLU A 87 -9.75 18.04 8.02
C GLU A 87 -8.39 17.37 7.74
N ALA A 88 -7.36 17.71 8.53
CA ALA A 88 -6.04 17.11 8.39
C ALA A 88 -6.08 15.62 8.78
N HIS A 89 -6.81 15.28 9.84
CA HIS A 89 -7.02 13.88 10.23
C HIS A 89 -7.78 13.09 9.15
N GLY A 90 -8.82 13.67 8.56
CA GLY A 90 -9.55 13.07 7.44
C GLY A 90 -8.66 12.81 6.22
N TYR A 91 -7.74 13.74 5.93
CA TYR A 91 -6.76 13.56 4.87
C TYR A 91 -5.78 12.41 5.16
N LEU A 92 -5.29 12.27 6.40
CA LEU A 92 -4.45 11.13 6.80
C LEU A 92 -5.18 9.79 6.64
N ILE A 93 -6.47 9.73 6.99
CA ILE A 93 -7.30 8.54 6.75
C ILE A 93 -7.37 8.23 5.26
N GLN A 94 -7.62 9.23 4.41
CA GLN A 94 -7.67 9.04 2.96
C GLN A 94 -6.36 8.50 2.41
N LEU A 95 -5.22 9.04 2.85
CA LEU A 95 -3.89 8.57 2.42
C LEU A 95 -3.65 7.12 2.83
N LYS A 96 -4.09 6.72 4.04
CA LYS A 96 -3.99 5.35 4.52
C LYS A 96 -4.86 4.40 3.69
N GLU A 97 -6.11 4.76 3.42
CA GLU A 97 -7.04 3.94 2.63
C GLU A 97 -6.58 3.78 1.17
N LEU A 98 -5.90 4.78 0.62
CA LEU A 98 -5.26 4.70 -0.69
C LEU A 98 -3.95 3.88 -0.69
N GLY A 99 -3.47 3.43 0.48
CA GLY A 99 -2.21 2.71 0.64
C GLY A 99 -0.97 3.57 0.38
N ILE A 100 -1.10 4.89 0.46
CA ILE A 100 0.01 5.85 0.29
C ILE A 100 0.85 5.90 1.56
N ILE A 101 0.22 5.77 2.72
CA ILE A 101 0.88 5.68 4.03
C ILE A 101 0.40 4.43 4.77
N THR A 102 1.27 3.83 5.57
CA THR A 102 0.93 2.72 6.45
C THR A 102 0.30 3.21 7.76
N GLN A 103 -0.20 2.29 8.58
CA GLN A 103 -0.64 2.63 9.94
C GLN A 103 0.52 3.21 10.77
N SER A 104 1.73 2.69 10.61
CA SER A 104 2.93 3.16 11.32
C SER A 104 3.27 4.61 10.91
N ASP A 105 3.21 4.91 9.62
CA ASP A 105 3.43 6.27 9.10
C ASP A 105 2.42 7.27 9.67
N MET A 106 1.14 6.88 9.77
CA MET A 106 0.10 7.72 10.36
C MET A 106 0.42 8.09 11.81
N GLU A 107 0.90 7.14 12.63
CA GLU A 107 1.31 7.41 14.00
C GLU A 107 2.52 8.35 14.07
N GLN A 108 3.54 8.14 13.22
CA GLN A 108 4.72 9.01 13.18
C GLN A 108 4.38 10.44 12.77
N ILE A 109 3.44 10.62 11.84
CA ILE A 109 2.98 11.96 11.44
C ILE A 109 2.25 12.64 12.59
N ILE A 110 1.36 11.93 13.29
CA ILE A 110 0.65 12.44 14.46
C ILE A 110 1.66 12.82 15.56
N GLU A 111 2.62 11.95 15.87
CA GLU A 111 3.65 12.20 16.87
C GLU A 111 4.49 13.45 16.54
N ARG A 112 4.93 13.60 15.28
CA ARG A 112 5.66 14.81 14.85
C ARG A 112 4.79 16.06 14.92
N ALA A 113 3.53 15.98 14.52
CA ALA A 113 2.60 17.11 14.62
C ALA A 113 2.47 17.56 16.08
N MET A 114 2.37 16.60 17.01
CA MET A 114 2.34 16.89 18.44
C MET A 114 3.62 17.57 18.93
N MET A 115 4.81 17.09 18.54
CA MET A 115 6.09 17.73 18.92
C MET A 115 6.20 19.17 18.40
N LEU A 116 5.73 19.42 17.17
CA LEU A 116 5.76 20.75 16.56
C LEU A 116 4.70 21.69 17.19
N GLY A 117 3.50 21.19 17.45
CA GLY A 117 2.40 21.95 18.07
C GLY A 117 2.68 22.35 19.51
N VAL A 118 3.31 21.45 20.28
CA VAL A 118 3.74 21.72 21.67
C VAL A 118 4.82 22.81 21.73
N SER A 119 5.61 23.00 20.68
CA SER A 119 6.65 24.05 20.63
C SER A 119 6.10 25.46 20.36
N SER A 120 4.80 25.56 20.05
CA SER A 120 4.13 26.81 19.64
C SER A 120 3.12 27.35 20.66
N VAL A 121 3.10 26.79 21.88
CA VAL A 121 2.30 27.25 23.03
C VAL A 121 3.21 27.77 24.13
#